data_AF-A0A397CPZ9-F1
#
_entry.id   AF-A0A397CPZ9-F1
#
_cell.length_a   1.000
_cell.length_b   1.000
_cell.length_c   1.000
_cell.angle_alpha   90.00
_cell.angle_beta   90.00
_cell.angle_gamma   90.00
#
_symmetry.space_group_name_H-M   'P 1'
#
loop_
_entity.id
_entity.type
_entity.pdbx_description
1 polymer ?
#
loop_
_entity_poly.entity_id
_entity_poly.type
_entity_poly.pdbx_seq_one_letter_code
_entity_poly.pdbx_strand_id
1 'polypeptide(L)'
;VCVVLDETPFAKGSLRLVYHMHHDSADDGDKSSSYVAKLAIDPDEDPQTYFRDIELQAHCGHYADLYNAHAPPKRVHFIPAWVLELTQRHGALCAVERYIPGNYRKHNNNFGSVSDEDRNTPQAFSHFTYEASHHELLAVDIQGVGDMYTDPQIHTLNRGDFGKGNLGVLGFKKFLATHRCNPICAYLKLPPVNPKANANVGTVPVQRLMASDKIQDAPFESKHYYEQAPLLQKYVAQCRDDEVKLRRTSTHGERGCLFCQCSIQ
;
A
#
# COMPACT_ATOMS: atom_id res chain seq x y z
N VAL A 1 6.84 9.81 21.26
CA VAL A 1 6.80 8.35 21.52
C VAL A 1 8.23 7.85 21.50
N CYS A 2 8.65 7.04 22.47
CA CYS A 2 9.93 6.32 22.42
C CYS A 2 9.68 4.92 21.86
N VAL A 3 10.48 4.48 20.89
CA VAL A 3 10.38 3.17 20.25
C VAL A 3 11.74 2.51 20.20
N VAL A 4 11.76 1.20 20.33
CA VAL A 4 12.94 0.35 20.18
C VAL A 4 12.74 -0.48 18.92
N LEU A 5 13.75 -0.46 18.04
CA LEU A 5 13.80 -1.29 16.84
C LEU A 5 14.87 -2.35 17.03
N ASP A 6 14.59 -3.56 16.57
CA ASP A 6 15.61 -4.62 16.50
C ASP A 6 16.83 -4.16 15.69
N GLU A 7 18.01 -4.69 16.02
CA GLU A 7 19.25 -4.36 15.32
C GLU A 7 19.26 -4.87 13.87
N THR A 8 18.60 -6.01 13.64
CA THR A 8 18.59 -6.69 12.32
C THR A 8 17.16 -6.80 11.80
N PRO A 9 16.94 -6.63 10.48
CA PRO A 9 15.63 -6.82 9.90
C PRO A 9 15.30 -8.31 9.85
N PHE A 10 14.07 -8.68 10.24
CA PHE A 10 13.61 -10.07 10.16
C PHE A 10 13.06 -10.43 8.78
N ALA A 11 12.72 -9.43 7.96
CA ALA A 11 12.27 -9.61 6.58
C ALA A 11 12.76 -8.51 5.65
N LYS A 12 12.78 -8.81 4.35
CA LYS A 12 13.18 -7.89 3.28
C LYS A 12 12.22 -8.05 2.10
N GLY A 13 11.61 -6.95 1.69
CA GLY A 13 10.86 -6.84 0.44
C GLY A 13 11.74 -6.31 -0.70
N SER A 14 11.13 -6.00 -1.84
CA SER A 14 11.85 -5.43 -3.00
C SER A 14 12.42 -4.04 -2.73
N LEU A 15 11.75 -3.24 -1.90
CA LEU A 15 12.09 -1.83 -1.68
C LEU A 15 12.43 -1.50 -0.22
N ARG A 16 12.07 -2.36 0.73
CA ARG A 16 12.13 -2.06 2.16
C ARG A 16 12.67 -3.22 2.99
N LEU A 17 13.40 -2.88 4.04
CA LEU A 17 13.75 -3.75 5.16
C LEU A 17 12.67 -3.65 6.24
N VAL A 18 12.40 -4.74 6.95
CA VAL A 18 11.36 -4.82 7.97
C VAL A 18 11.98 -5.26 9.30
N TYR A 19 11.82 -4.43 10.32
CA TYR A 19 12.33 -4.64 11.67
C TYR A 19 11.16 -4.83 12.64
N HIS A 20 11.34 -5.65 13.67
CA HIS A 20 10.41 -5.59 14.80
C HIS A 20 10.58 -4.26 15.52
N MET A 21 9.46 -3.75 16.05
CA MET A 21 9.42 -2.49 16.78
C MET A 21 8.52 -2.63 18.01
N HIS A 22 8.99 -2.10 19.14
CA HIS A 22 8.28 -2.09 20.41
C HIS A 22 8.27 -0.69 21.03
N HIS A 23 7.25 -0.39 21.83
CA HIS A 23 7.27 0.82 22.66
C HIS A 23 8.18 0.60 23.87
N ASP A 24 8.98 1.61 24.21
CA ASP A 24 9.94 1.58 25.33
C ASP A 24 9.27 1.37 26.71
N SER A 25 7.96 1.64 26.81
CA SER A 25 7.16 1.47 28.03
C SER A 25 6.28 0.21 28.05
N ALA A 26 6.47 -0.72 27.10
CA ALA A 26 5.71 -1.96 27.11
C ALA A 26 6.27 -2.87 28.22
N ASP A 27 5.47 -3.08 29.26
CA ASP A 27 5.73 -4.10 30.28
C ASP A 27 5.93 -5.45 29.56
N ASP A 28 7.01 -6.16 29.89
CA ASP A 28 7.60 -7.31 29.15
C ASP A 28 6.62 -8.50 28.93
N GLY A 29 5.42 -8.42 29.51
CA GLY A 29 4.36 -9.42 29.45
C GLY A 29 3.32 -9.23 28.32
N ASP A 30 3.15 -8.05 27.73
CA ASP A 30 2.11 -7.82 26.69
C ASP A 30 2.68 -7.76 25.27
N LYS A 31 2.96 -8.94 24.71
CA LYS A 31 3.34 -9.13 23.29
C LYS A 31 2.22 -8.75 22.30
N SER A 32 1.03 -8.35 22.76
CA SER A 32 -0.10 -7.96 21.90
C SER A 32 0.09 -6.62 21.19
N SER A 33 1.12 -5.85 21.58
CA SER A 33 1.46 -4.53 21.05
C SER A 33 2.76 -4.53 20.24
N SER A 34 3.06 -5.60 19.50
CA SER A 34 4.22 -5.62 18.60
C SER A 34 3.92 -4.91 17.28
N TYR A 35 4.86 -4.09 16.84
CA TYR A 35 4.80 -3.36 15.58
C TYR A 35 5.93 -3.81 14.67
N VAL A 36 5.87 -3.38 13.42
CA VAL A 36 6.99 -3.44 12.50
C VAL A 36 7.34 -2.04 12.02
N ALA A 37 8.64 -1.79 11.86
CA ALA A 37 9.16 -0.61 11.19
C ALA A 37 9.72 -1.01 9.83
N LYS A 38 9.24 -0.35 8.77
CA LYS A 38 9.68 -0.52 7.39
C LYS A 38 10.54 0.66 6.99
N LEU A 39 11.78 0.38 6.61
CA LEU A 39 12.73 1.38 6.12
C LEU A 39 13.08 1.07 4.67
N ALA A 40 13.22 2.10 3.84
CA ALA A 40 13.69 1.95 2.47
C ALA A 40 15.08 1.30 2.44
N ILE A 41 15.31 0.44 1.44
CA ILE A 41 16.63 -0.13 1.16
C ILE A 41 17.55 0.95 0.60
N ASP A 42 16.99 1.82 -0.26
CA ASP A 42 17.69 2.96 -0.82
C ASP A 42 17.81 4.07 0.25
N PRO A 43 19.03 4.46 0.67
CA PRO A 43 19.21 5.54 1.63
C PRO A 43 18.75 6.91 1.11
N ASP A 44 18.65 7.07 -0.22
CA ASP A 44 18.26 8.30 -0.89
C ASP A 44 16.80 8.29 -1.36
N GLU A 45 15.98 7.35 -0.86
CA GLU A 45 14.54 7.28 -1.20
C GLU A 45 13.82 8.59 -0.84
N ASP A 46 13.00 9.09 -1.77
CA ASP A 46 12.19 10.29 -1.59
C ASP A 46 11.32 10.17 -0.33
N PRO A 47 11.47 11.06 0.67
CA PRO A 47 10.66 11.07 1.88
C PRO A 47 9.15 11.04 1.63
N GLN A 48 8.68 11.64 0.52
CA GLN A 48 7.27 11.62 0.15
C GLN A 48 6.74 10.20 -0.11
N THR A 49 7.60 9.24 -0.46
CA THR A 49 7.20 7.84 -0.67
C THR A 49 6.54 7.26 0.58
N TYR A 50 7.07 7.52 1.77
CA TYR A 50 6.45 7.04 3.02
C TYR A 50 5.02 7.59 3.19
N PHE A 51 4.81 8.87 2.93
CA PHE A 51 3.50 9.50 3.06
C PHE A 51 2.50 9.00 2.01
N ARG A 52 2.95 8.85 0.76
CA ARG A 52 2.17 8.24 -0.32
C ARG A 52 1.73 6.83 0.03
N ASP A 53 2.65 6.00 0.54
CA ASP A 53 2.37 4.61 0.92
C ASP A 53 1.31 4.54 2.05
N ILE A 54 1.38 5.43 3.05
CA ILE A 54 0.40 5.48 4.14
C ILE A 54 -0.99 5.90 3.62
N GLU A 55 -1.06 6.93 2.76
CA GLU A 55 -2.33 7.35 2.15
C GLU A 55 -2.93 6.24 1.27
N LEU A 56 -2.10 5.59 0.46
CA LEU A 56 -2.48 4.45 -0.37
C LEU A 56 -3.12 3.34 0.48
N GLN A 57 -2.45 2.94 1.57
CA GLN A 57 -2.97 1.91 2.47
C GLN A 57 -4.29 2.33 3.14
N ALA A 58 -4.44 3.62 3.48
CA ALA A 58 -5.69 4.17 4.02
C ALA A 58 -6.84 4.10 2.99
N HIS A 59 -6.59 4.41 1.71
CA HIS A 59 -7.58 4.22 0.65
C HIS A 59 -8.00 2.75 0.53
N CYS A 60 -7.05 1.81 0.56
CA CYS A 60 -7.38 0.39 0.56
C CYS A 60 -8.24 -0.01 1.77
N GLY A 61 -7.97 0.56 2.95
CA GLY A 61 -8.81 0.40 4.15
C GLY A 61 -10.24 0.91 3.93
N HIS A 62 -10.40 2.09 3.35
CA HIS A 62 -11.72 2.63 3.02
C HIS A 62 -12.52 1.71 2.07
N TYR A 63 -11.89 1.24 0.98
CA TYR A 63 -12.55 0.29 0.07
C TYR A 63 -12.82 -1.06 0.73
N ALA A 64 -12.00 -1.50 1.69
CA ALA A 64 -12.26 -2.69 2.47
C ALA A 64 -13.53 -2.55 3.33
N ASP A 65 -13.74 -1.38 3.96
CA ASP A 65 -14.97 -1.12 4.72
C ASP A 65 -16.20 -1.11 3.82
N LEU A 66 -16.12 -0.50 2.64
CA LEU A 66 -17.18 -0.54 1.63
C LEU A 66 -17.46 -1.97 1.14
N TYR A 67 -16.43 -2.75 0.83
CA TYR A 67 -16.57 -4.16 0.45
C TYR A 67 -17.26 -4.95 1.57
N ASN A 68 -16.85 -4.75 2.81
CA ASN A 68 -17.40 -5.42 3.99
C ASN A 68 -18.86 -5.07 4.27
N ALA A 69 -19.30 -3.84 3.94
CA ALA A 69 -20.68 -3.40 4.11
C ALA A 69 -21.69 -4.24 3.28
N HIS A 70 -21.21 -4.93 2.23
CA HIS A 70 -22.01 -5.83 1.40
C HIS A 70 -22.11 -7.25 1.99
N ALA A 71 -21.67 -7.47 3.23
CA ALA A 71 -21.68 -8.77 3.92
C ALA A 71 -21.10 -9.94 3.09
N PRO A 72 -19.91 -9.80 2.49
CA PRO A 72 -19.28 -10.87 1.73
C PRO A 72 -18.97 -12.07 2.63
N PRO A 73 -18.75 -13.27 2.05
CA PRO A 73 -18.54 -14.50 2.85
C PRO A 73 -17.34 -14.43 3.79
N LYS A 74 -16.36 -13.59 3.43
CA LYS A 74 -15.22 -13.22 4.26
C LYS A 74 -15.01 -11.72 4.15
N ARG A 75 -14.90 -11.09 5.32
CA ARG A 75 -14.48 -9.69 5.44
C ARG A 75 -12.98 -9.58 5.23
N VAL A 76 -12.54 -8.41 4.77
CA VAL A 76 -11.13 -8.07 4.61
C VAL A 76 -10.79 -6.84 5.45
N HIS A 77 -9.54 -6.67 5.85
CA HIS A 77 -9.13 -5.51 6.64
C HIS A 77 -7.70 -5.10 6.26
N PHE A 78 -7.50 -3.84 5.89
CA PHE A 78 -6.15 -3.28 5.82
C PHE A 78 -5.78 -2.70 7.17
N ILE A 79 -4.64 -3.13 7.72
CA ILE A 79 -4.19 -2.60 8.99
C ILE A 79 -3.80 -1.12 8.84
N PRO A 80 -4.04 -0.27 9.84
CA PRO A 80 -3.54 1.09 9.82
C PRO A 80 -2.01 1.14 9.83
N ALA A 81 -1.47 2.20 9.23
CA ALA A 81 -0.05 2.47 9.20
C ALA A 81 0.24 3.97 9.39
N TRP A 82 1.46 4.30 9.79
CA TRP A 82 1.89 5.64 10.16
C TRP A 82 3.32 5.93 9.67
N VAL A 83 3.67 7.20 9.54
CA VAL A 83 5.06 7.62 9.33
C VAL A 83 5.64 8.08 10.66
N LEU A 84 6.83 7.58 11.02
CA LEU A 84 7.61 8.08 12.15
C LEU A 84 8.92 8.72 11.66
N GLU A 85 9.29 9.82 12.31
CA GLU A 85 10.64 10.40 12.24
C GLU A 85 11.48 9.87 13.40
N LEU A 86 12.57 9.19 13.08
CA LEU A 86 13.55 8.66 14.02
C LEU A 86 14.57 9.75 14.36
N THR A 87 14.21 10.61 15.33
CA THR A 87 15.01 11.78 15.71
C THR A 87 16.42 11.43 16.19
N GLN A 88 16.60 10.26 16.84
CA GLN A 88 17.90 9.74 17.26
C GLN A 88 18.71 9.07 16.14
N ARG A 89 18.13 8.94 14.93
CA ARG A 89 18.79 8.41 13.73
C ARG A 89 18.81 9.46 12.63
N HIS A 90 19.30 10.65 12.95
CA HIS A 90 19.45 11.78 12.02
C HIS A 90 18.16 12.18 11.30
N GLY A 91 17.00 11.96 11.91
CA GLY A 91 15.72 12.23 11.26
C GLY A 91 15.43 11.26 10.10
N ALA A 92 15.87 10.01 10.17
CA ALA A 92 15.42 9.00 9.22
C ALA A 92 13.90 8.77 9.35
N LEU A 93 13.21 8.56 8.22
CA LEU A 93 11.80 8.18 8.22
C LEU A 93 11.62 6.67 8.20
N CYS A 94 10.54 6.19 8.82
CA CYS A 94 10.06 4.83 8.62
C CYS A 94 8.53 4.78 8.55
N ALA A 95 8.01 3.81 7.81
CA ALA A 95 6.61 3.43 7.88
C ALA A 95 6.42 2.41 8.99
N VAL A 96 5.38 2.57 9.79
CA VAL A 96 5.09 1.74 10.96
C VAL A 96 3.69 1.19 10.87
N GLU A 97 3.52 -0.07 11.21
CA GLU A 97 2.22 -0.74 11.30
C GLU A 97 2.26 -1.84 12.34
N ARG A 98 1.10 -2.38 12.72
CA ARG A 98 1.04 -3.51 13.65
C ARG A 98 1.65 -4.77 13.02
N TYR A 99 2.38 -5.54 13.82
CA TYR A 99 2.83 -6.86 13.40
C TYR A 99 1.63 -7.80 13.25
N ILE A 100 1.56 -8.53 12.14
CA ILE A 100 0.52 -9.53 11.89
C ILE A 100 1.12 -10.93 12.08
N PRO A 101 0.82 -11.63 13.19
CA PRO A 101 1.36 -12.97 13.42
C PRO A 101 0.73 -13.99 12.47
N GLY A 102 1.56 -14.83 11.85
CA GLY A 102 1.14 -15.99 11.07
C GLY A 102 1.81 -16.07 9.70
N ASN A 103 1.23 -16.89 8.83
CA ASN A 103 1.81 -17.18 7.52
C ASN A 103 1.49 -16.04 6.53
N TYR A 104 2.48 -15.19 6.30
CA TYR A 104 2.39 -14.11 5.33
C TYR A 104 2.29 -14.65 3.90
N ARG A 105 1.33 -14.16 3.12
CA ARG A 105 1.10 -14.55 1.72
C ARG A 105 0.78 -13.34 0.85
N LYS A 106 1.30 -13.38 -0.37
CA LYS A 106 0.95 -12.44 -1.44
C LYS A 106 -0.01 -13.13 -2.42
N HIS A 107 -1.20 -12.57 -2.61
CA HIS A 107 -2.30 -13.20 -3.36
C HIS A 107 -2.39 -12.75 -4.82
N ASN A 108 -2.01 -11.51 -5.10
CA ASN A 108 -1.74 -11.03 -6.45
C ASN A 108 -0.59 -10.02 -6.39
N ASN A 109 -0.11 -9.59 -7.56
CA ASN A 109 0.84 -8.50 -7.64
C ASN A 109 0.30 -7.28 -8.42
N ASN A 110 1.08 -6.20 -8.43
CA ASN A 110 0.76 -4.99 -9.20
C ASN A 110 0.90 -5.13 -10.73
N PHE A 111 1.26 -6.29 -11.26
CA PHE A 111 1.44 -6.54 -12.70
C PHE A 111 0.67 -7.75 -13.24
N GLY A 112 -0.43 -8.11 -12.57
CA GLY A 112 -1.39 -9.12 -13.05
C GLY A 112 -1.03 -10.57 -12.73
N SER A 113 0.01 -10.84 -11.95
CA SER A 113 0.25 -12.20 -11.44
C SER A 113 -0.74 -12.52 -10.31
N VAL A 114 -1.25 -13.75 -10.31
CA VAL A 114 -2.13 -14.32 -9.28
C VAL A 114 -1.38 -15.48 -8.63
N SER A 115 -1.44 -15.60 -7.30
CA SER A 115 -0.80 -16.71 -6.58
C SER A 115 -1.42 -18.05 -6.96
N ASP A 116 -0.66 -19.15 -6.87
CA ASP A 116 -1.16 -20.50 -7.20
C ASP A 116 -2.38 -20.93 -6.36
N GLU A 117 -2.51 -20.43 -5.13
CA GLU A 117 -3.70 -20.68 -4.29
C GLU A 117 -5.00 -20.06 -4.85
N ASP A 118 -4.87 -19.05 -5.72
CA ASP A 118 -5.94 -18.33 -6.41
C ASP A 118 -7.21 -18.12 -5.54
N ARG A 119 -6.99 -17.59 -4.32
CA ARG A 119 -8.05 -17.38 -3.33
C ARG A 119 -9.09 -16.39 -3.87
N ASN A 120 -10.36 -16.75 -3.73
CA ASN A 120 -11.48 -15.93 -4.23
C ASN A 120 -11.55 -14.53 -3.59
N THR A 121 -11.40 -14.42 -2.27
CA THR A 121 -11.60 -13.15 -1.53
C THR A 121 -10.64 -12.03 -1.97
N PRO A 122 -9.31 -12.21 -2.01
CA PRO A 122 -8.39 -11.18 -2.52
C PRO A 122 -8.69 -10.72 -3.95
N GLN A 123 -8.99 -11.66 -4.86
CA GLN A 123 -9.24 -11.30 -6.26
C GLN A 123 -10.59 -10.58 -6.45
N ALA A 124 -11.61 -10.99 -5.70
CA ALA A 124 -12.90 -10.33 -5.72
C ALA A 124 -12.83 -8.93 -5.09
N PHE A 125 -12.03 -8.75 -4.04
CA PHE A 125 -11.77 -7.44 -3.46
C PHE A 125 -11.12 -6.48 -4.47
N SER A 126 -10.05 -6.90 -5.15
CA SER A 126 -9.44 -6.08 -6.21
C SER A 126 -10.46 -5.69 -7.30
N HIS A 127 -11.24 -6.65 -7.80
CA HIS A 127 -12.28 -6.37 -8.80
C HIS A 127 -13.37 -5.44 -8.26
N PHE A 128 -13.81 -5.63 -7.01
CA PHE A 128 -14.75 -4.71 -6.36
C PHE A 128 -14.22 -3.27 -6.34
N THR A 129 -12.95 -3.04 -6.00
CA THR A 129 -12.38 -1.67 -5.98
C THR A 129 -12.42 -1.00 -7.36
N TYR A 130 -12.19 -1.79 -8.42
CA TYR A 130 -12.26 -1.30 -9.79
C TYR A 130 -13.68 -0.86 -10.16
N GLU A 131 -14.68 -1.67 -9.86
CA GLU A 131 -16.07 -1.35 -10.20
C GLU A 131 -16.66 -0.25 -9.31
N ALA A 132 -16.41 -0.30 -8.00
CA ALA A 132 -16.90 0.68 -7.04
C ALA A 132 -16.35 2.09 -7.31
N SER A 133 -15.12 2.19 -7.81
CA SER A 133 -14.47 3.45 -8.16
C SER A 133 -14.83 4.01 -9.53
N HIS A 134 -15.79 3.40 -10.24
CA HIS A 134 -16.06 3.72 -11.65
C HIS A 134 -14.81 3.65 -12.54
N HIS A 135 -13.97 2.63 -12.31
CA HIS A 135 -12.75 2.36 -13.07
C HIS A 135 -11.66 3.43 -12.91
N GLU A 136 -11.73 4.26 -11.87
CA GLU A 136 -10.73 5.29 -11.57
C GLU A 136 -9.58 4.76 -10.69
N LEU A 137 -9.83 3.69 -9.91
CA LEU A 137 -8.91 3.12 -8.95
C LEU A 137 -8.96 1.58 -8.96
N LEU A 138 -7.80 0.93 -8.83
CA LEU A 138 -7.71 -0.52 -8.64
C LEU A 138 -6.69 -0.85 -7.56
N ALA A 139 -7.14 -1.47 -6.46
CA ALA A 139 -6.28 -2.00 -5.42
C ALA A 139 -5.75 -3.40 -5.79
N VAL A 140 -4.43 -3.57 -5.75
CA VAL A 140 -3.68 -4.80 -6.06
C VAL A 140 -2.52 -4.96 -5.05
N ASP A 141 -1.59 -5.88 -5.30
CA ASP A 141 -0.60 -6.30 -4.31
C ASP A 141 -1.28 -6.73 -3.00
N ILE A 142 -2.39 -7.47 -3.09
CA ILE A 142 -3.13 -7.91 -1.92
C ILE A 142 -2.31 -8.97 -1.19
N GLN A 143 -1.83 -8.64 0.00
CA GLN A 143 -0.91 -9.47 0.77
C GLN A 143 -1.07 -9.28 2.28
N GLY A 144 -0.75 -10.30 3.06
CA GLY A 144 -0.86 -10.29 4.52
C GLY A 144 -1.07 -11.70 5.10
N VAL A 145 -1.74 -11.79 6.26
CA VAL A 145 -2.04 -13.06 6.92
C VAL A 145 -3.56 -13.26 6.98
N GLY A 146 -4.04 -14.35 6.37
CA GLY A 146 -5.47 -14.60 6.28
C GLY A 146 -6.17 -13.54 5.43
N ASP A 147 -7.08 -12.77 6.03
CA ASP A 147 -7.79 -11.65 5.37
C ASP A 147 -7.47 -10.29 6.03
N MET A 148 -6.39 -10.24 6.83
CA MET A 148 -5.75 -9.02 7.30
C MET A 148 -4.60 -8.69 6.34
N TYR A 149 -4.72 -7.58 5.64
CA TYR A 149 -3.82 -7.15 4.59
C TYR A 149 -2.99 -5.93 5.00
N THR A 150 -1.86 -5.77 4.34
CA THR A 150 -0.92 -4.65 4.49
C THR A 150 -0.19 -4.45 3.17
N ASP A 151 0.41 -3.26 3.01
CA ASP A 151 1.33 -2.96 1.93
C ASP A 151 0.74 -3.17 0.53
N PRO A 152 -0.48 -2.67 0.25
CA PRO A 152 -1.07 -2.77 -1.07
C PRO A 152 -0.37 -1.86 -2.07
N GLN A 153 -0.77 -2.00 -3.33
CA GLN A 153 -0.50 -1.02 -4.38
C GLN A 153 -1.82 -0.60 -5.02
N ILE A 154 -1.91 0.66 -5.43
CA ILE A 154 -3.04 1.18 -6.19
C ILE A 154 -2.57 1.55 -7.60
N HIS A 155 -3.39 1.21 -8.58
CA HIS A 155 -3.36 1.82 -9.92
C HIS A 155 -4.48 2.87 -10.02
N THR A 156 -4.21 4.00 -10.68
CA THR A 156 -5.24 5.01 -11.00
C THR A 156 -5.13 5.50 -12.43
N LEU A 157 -6.12 6.26 -12.91
CA LEU A 157 -6.01 6.92 -14.22
C LEU A 157 -4.88 7.97 -14.26
N ASN A 158 -4.63 8.65 -13.14
CA ASN A 158 -3.53 9.59 -13.00
C ASN A 158 -2.25 8.89 -12.51
N ARG A 159 -1.29 8.65 -13.42
CA ARG A 159 0.00 8.00 -13.08
C ARG A 159 0.84 8.75 -12.03
N GLY A 160 0.52 10.02 -11.74
CA GLY A 160 1.17 10.78 -10.68
C GLY A 160 0.80 10.30 -9.27
N ASP A 161 -0.35 9.65 -9.10
CA ASP A 161 -0.80 9.17 -7.79
C ASP A 161 0.04 8.00 -7.29
N PHE A 162 0.19 7.86 -5.96
CA PHE A 162 0.62 6.63 -5.29
C PHE A 162 1.97 6.04 -5.73
N GLY A 163 2.86 6.86 -6.27
CA GLY A 163 4.27 6.54 -6.49
C GLY A 163 4.57 5.58 -7.64
N LYS A 164 5.83 5.13 -7.72
CA LYS A 164 6.39 4.36 -8.86
C LYS A 164 5.71 3.02 -9.14
N GLY A 165 4.98 2.47 -8.17
CA GLY A 165 4.22 1.23 -8.33
C GLY A 165 2.86 1.40 -9.03
N ASN A 166 2.39 2.63 -9.22
CA ASN A 166 1.19 2.94 -10.00
C ASN A 166 1.51 2.83 -11.51
N LEU A 167 1.00 1.78 -12.13
CA LEU A 167 1.18 1.50 -13.56
C LEU A 167 0.00 2.02 -14.40
N GLY A 168 -0.91 2.76 -13.77
CA GLY A 168 -2.14 3.30 -14.32
C GLY A 168 -2.92 2.33 -15.17
N VAL A 169 -3.37 2.77 -16.35
CA VAL A 169 -4.16 1.96 -17.30
C VAL A 169 -3.47 0.65 -17.68
N LEU A 170 -2.12 0.60 -17.70
CA LEU A 170 -1.41 -0.66 -17.94
C LEU A 170 -1.65 -1.65 -16.78
N GLY A 171 -1.58 -1.17 -15.54
CA GLY A 171 -1.89 -1.95 -14.35
C GLY A 171 -3.32 -2.51 -14.39
N PHE A 172 -4.31 -1.69 -14.76
CA PHE A 172 -5.69 -2.13 -14.96
C PHE A 172 -5.78 -3.28 -15.97
N LYS A 173 -5.20 -3.09 -17.16
CA LYS A 173 -5.20 -4.09 -18.23
C LYS A 173 -4.53 -5.39 -17.79
N LYS A 174 -3.42 -5.32 -17.05
CA LYS A 174 -2.70 -6.49 -16.56
C LYS A 174 -3.51 -7.30 -15.56
N PHE A 175 -4.17 -6.63 -14.60
CA PHE A 175 -5.07 -7.29 -13.67
C PHE A 175 -6.27 -7.91 -14.39
N LEU A 176 -6.98 -7.15 -15.25
CA LEU A 176 -8.18 -7.64 -15.94
C LEU A 176 -7.89 -8.81 -16.90
N ALA A 177 -6.70 -8.84 -17.50
CA ALA A 177 -6.28 -9.92 -18.40
C ALA A 177 -6.13 -11.27 -17.68
N THR A 178 -5.81 -11.27 -16.39
CA THR A 178 -5.57 -12.49 -15.60
C THR A 178 -6.64 -12.75 -14.55
N HIS A 179 -7.42 -11.72 -14.19
CA HIS A 179 -8.53 -11.84 -13.27
C HIS A 179 -9.55 -12.84 -13.81
N ARG A 180 -9.98 -13.75 -12.94
CA ARG A 180 -11.07 -14.68 -13.21
C ARG A 180 -12.17 -14.48 -12.19
N CYS A 181 -13.31 -13.97 -12.65
CA CYS A 181 -14.48 -13.78 -11.81
C CYS A 181 -14.83 -15.09 -11.09
N ASN A 182 -15.02 -14.96 -9.79
CA ASN A 182 -15.29 -16.07 -8.89
C ASN A 182 -16.66 -15.87 -8.21
N PRO A 183 -17.14 -16.81 -7.38
CA PRO A 183 -18.46 -16.72 -6.75
C PRO A 183 -18.71 -15.46 -5.94
N ILE A 184 -17.66 -14.83 -5.39
CA ILE A 184 -17.79 -13.58 -4.63
C ILE A 184 -18.04 -12.40 -5.59
N CYS A 185 -17.38 -12.36 -6.76
CA CYS A 185 -17.67 -11.36 -7.79
C CYS A 185 -19.15 -11.45 -8.23
N ALA A 186 -19.65 -12.68 -8.42
CA ALA A 186 -21.05 -12.92 -8.75
C ALA A 186 -21.99 -12.51 -7.60
N TYR A 187 -21.63 -12.82 -6.35
CA TYR A 187 -22.39 -12.40 -5.17
C TYR A 187 -22.57 -10.91 -5.08
N LEU A 188 -21.50 -10.15 -5.35
CA LEU A 188 -21.49 -8.70 -5.41
C LEU A 188 -22.13 -8.12 -6.68
N LYS A 189 -22.61 -8.97 -7.59
CA LYS A 189 -23.21 -8.56 -8.88
C LYS A 189 -22.26 -7.71 -9.74
N LEU A 190 -20.95 -7.97 -9.65
CA LEU A 190 -19.95 -7.26 -10.46
C LEU A 190 -20.07 -7.65 -11.95
N PRO A 191 -19.79 -6.74 -12.89
CA PRO A 191 -19.67 -7.06 -14.31
C PRO A 191 -18.70 -8.23 -14.54
N PRO A 192 -19.09 -9.28 -15.26
CA PRO A 192 -18.28 -10.50 -15.36
C PRO A 192 -17.01 -10.29 -16.18
N VAL A 193 -15.87 -10.75 -15.66
CA VAL A 193 -14.55 -10.73 -16.30
C VAL A 193 -13.94 -12.13 -16.24
N ASN A 194 -13.67 -12.75 -17.40
CA ASN A 194 -13.11 -14.10 -17.57
C ASN A 194 -13.55 -15.14 -16.50
N PRO A 195 -14.86 -15.47 -16.37
CA PRO A 195 -15.36 -16.29 -15.26
C PRO A 195 -14.61 -17.62 -15.07
N LYS A 196 -14.34 -18.02 -13.82
CA LYS A 196 -13.74 -19.33 -13.51
C LYS A 196 -14.64 -20.45 -14.03
N ALA A 197 -14.04 -21.45 -14.68
CA ALA A 197 -14.76 -22.62 -15.18
C ALA A 197 -15.41 -23.44 -14.06
N ASN A 198 -14.76 -23.54 -12.89
CA ASN A 198 -15.29 -24.22 -11.71
C ASN A 198 -15.54 -23.22 -10.58
N ALA A 199 -16.81 -22.84 -10.39
CA ALA A 199 -17.24 -21.89 -9.37
C ALA A 199 -17.31 -22.49 -7.95
N ASN A 200 -17.03 -23.79 -7.76
CA ASN A 200 -17.19 -24.44 -6.45
C ASN A 200 -15.88 -24.52 -5.64
N VAL A 201 -14.78 -23.95 -6.15
CA VAL A 201 -13.46 -24.00 -5.51
C VAL A 201 -13.17 -22.68 -4.78
N GLY A 202 -12.62 -22.77 -3.57
CA GLY A 202 -12.25 -21.63 -2.74
C GLY A 202 -13.38 -21.18 -1.80
N THR A 203 -13.39 -19.89 -1.45
CA THR A 203 -14.45 -19.32 -0.62
C THR A 203 -15.70 -19.09 -1.46
N VAL A 204 -16.82 -19.70 -1.07
CA VAL A 204 -18.10 -19.62 -1.78
C VAL A 204 -19.16 -19.03 -0.83
N PRO A 205 -19.93 -18.01 -1.27
CA PRO A 205 -21.08 -17.51 -0.55
C PRO A 205 -22.15 -18.57 -0.29
N VAL A 206 -22.76 -18.54 0.90
CA VAL A 206 -23.93 -19.39 1.22
C VAL A 206 -25.13 -19.02 0.34
N GLN A 207 -25.38 -17.71 0.19
CA GLN A 207 -26.36 -17.17 -0.74
C GLN A 207 -25.66 -16.74 -2.02
N ARG A 208 -26.21 -17.08 -3.18
CA ARG A 208 -25.55 -16.79 -4.46
C ARG A 208 -25.32 -15.29 -4.71
N LEU A 209 -26.26 -14.43 -4.29
CA LEU A 209 -26.28 -12.99 -4.53
C LEU A 209 -26.50 -12.25 -3.21
N MET A 210 -25.90 -11.07 -3.09
CA MET A 210 -26.20 -10.15 -1.99
C MET A 210 -27.64 -9.60 -2.09
N ALA A 211 -28.17 -9.13 -0.95
CA ALA A 211 -29.51 -8.56 -0.88
C ALA A 211 -29.65 -7.26 -1.70
N SER A 212 -28.63 -6.39 -1.64
CA SER A 212 -28.62 -5.13 -2.38
C SER A 212 -28.60 -5.34 -3.89
N ASP A 213 -29.24 -4.45 -4.65
CA ASP A 213 -29.33 -4.56 -6.11
C ASP A 213 -28.00 -4.34 -6.84
N LYS A 214 -27.15 -3.48 -6.30
CA LYS A 214 -25.82 -3.18 -6.80
C LYS A 214 -24.87 -2.85 -5.66
N ILE A 215 -23.58 -2.81 -5.96
CA ILE A 215 -22.58 -2.29 -5.03
C ILE A 215 -22.78 -0.79 -4.80
N GLN A 216 -22.35 -0.31 -3.64
CA GLN A 216 -22.25 1.12 -3.38
C GLN A 216 -21.15 1.74 -4.25
N ASP A 217 -21.51 2.79 -4.98
CA ASP A 217 -20.56 3.60 -5.74
C ASP A 217 -19.67 4.41 -4.78
N ALA A 218 -18.38 4.47 -5.07
CA ALA A 218 -17.39 5.21 -4.32
C ALA A 218 -16.32 5.78 -5.27
N PRO A 219 -16.63 6.84 -6.02
CA PRO A 219 -15.70 7.47 -6.96
C PRO A 219 -14.38 7.86 -6.28
N PHE A 220 -13.28 7.80 -7.02
CA PHE A 220 -11.97 8.16 -6.49
C PHE A 220 -11.59 9.57 -6.91
N GLU A 221 -11.38 10.45 -5.95
CA GLU A 221 -10.80 11.76 -6.20
C GLU A 221 -9.28 11.71 -6.01
N SER A 222 -8.53 12.05 -7.07
CA SER A 222 -7.06 12.25 -7.01
C SER A 222 -6.75 13.53 -6.23
N LYS A 223 -6.90 13.45 -4.90
CA LYS A 223 -6.55 14.49 -3.92
C LYS A 223 -5.64 13.87 -2.87
N HIS A 224 -4.45 14.44 -2.73
CA HIS A 224 -3.44 13.94 -1.79
C HIS A 224 -3.48 14.73 -0.49
N TYR A 225 -4.06 14.13 0.54
CA TYR A 225 -4.22 14.73 1.87
C TYR A 225 -2.90 14.84 2.62
N TYR A 226 -1.94 13.98 2.30
CA TYR A 226 -0.61 14.02 2.92
C TYR A 226 0.19 15.27 2.55
N GLU A 227 -0.16 15.98 1.48
CA GLU A 227 0.53 17.22 1.10
C GLU A 227 0.49 18.26 2.23
N GLN A 228 -0.55 18.24 3.06
CA GLN A 228 -0.69 19.14 4.20
C GLN A 228 -0.10 18.57 5.50
N ALA A 229 0.48 17.37 5.47
CA ALA A 229 1.02 16.73 6.67
C ALA A 229 2.17 17.59 7.25
N PRO A 230 2.08 18.01 8.52
CA PRO A 230 3.11 18.88 9.13
C PRO A 230 4.51 18.28 9.05
N LEU A 231 4.62 16.95 9.17
CA LEU A 231 5.89 16.24 9.06
C LEU A 231 6.48 16.37 7.65
N LEU A 232 5.68 16.14 6.61
CA LEU A 232 6.16 16.30 5.23
C LEU A 232 6.55 17.76 4.93
N GLN A 233 5.74 18.72 5.36
CA GLN A 233 6.03 20.15 5.18
C GLN A 233 7.36 20.56 5.85
N LYS A 234 7.66 20.03 7.04
CA LYS A 234 8.95 20.20 7.70
C LYS A 234 10.11 19.67 6.83
N TYR A 235 9.99 18.45 6.28
CA TYR A 235 11.03 17.89 5.39
C TYR A 235 11.23 18.71 4.12
N VAL A 236 10.14 19.08 3.44
CA VAL A 236 10.21 19.88 2.21
C VAL A 236 10.88 21.24 2.47
N ALA A 237 10.62 21.88 3.61
CA ALA A 237 11.29 23.11 4.00
C ALA A 237 12.80 22.89 4.23
N GLN A 238 13.19 21.82 4.93
CA GLN A 238 14.59 21.48 5.17
C GLN A 238 15.36 21.22 3.86
N CYS A 239 14.81 20.44 2.94
CA CYS A 239 15.42 20.19 1.64
C CYS A 239 15.64 21.49 0.84
N ARG A 240 14.66 22.40 0.86
CA ARG A 240 14.79 23.72 0.21
C ARG A 240 15.92 24.55 0.82
N ASP A 241 16.03 24.57 2.15
CA ASP A 241 17.11 25.30 2.84
C ASP A 241 18.48 24.72 2.51
N ASP A 242 18.60 23.40 2.41
CA ASP A 242 19.86 22.74 2.07
C ASP A 242 20.25 22.95 0.61
N GLU A 243 19.30 22.93 -0.33
CA GLU A 243 19.54 23.34 -1.72
C GLU A 243 20.04 24.79 -1.81
N VAL A 244 19.46 25.71 -1.04
CA VAL A 244 19.90 27.12 -1.00
C VAL A 244 21.33 27.23 -0.45
N LYS A 245 21.68 26.46 0.59
CA LYS A 245 23.05 26.42 1.12
C LYS A 245 24.04 25.86 0.10
N LEU A 246 23.70 24.77 -0.59
CA LEU A 246 24.51 24.16 -1.66
C LEU A 246 24.75 25.13 -2.83
N ARG A 247 23.72 25.89 -3.23
CA ARG A 247 23.86 26.94 -4.26
C ARG A 247 24.75 28.09 -3.79
N ARG A 248 24.77 28.43 -2.50
CA ARG A 248 25.65 29.47 -1.95
C ARG A 248 27.11 28.99 -1.88
N THR A 249 27.36 27.76 -1.43
CA THR A 249 28.72 27.22 -1.32
C THR A 249 29.38 26.96 -2.68
N SER A 250 28.59 26.59 -3.71
CA SER A 250 29.08 26.42 -5.08
C SER A 250 29.49 27.73 -5.80
N THR A 251 29.20 28.90 -5.21
CA THR A 251 29.61 30.21 -5.78
C THR A 251 31.00 30.69 -5.33
N HIS A 252 31.70 29.99 -4.43
CA HIS A 252 32.97 30.44 -3.82
C HIS A 252 34.14 29.43 -3.88
N GLY A 253 34.09 28.41 -4.74
CA GLY A 253 35.19 27.44 -4.88
C GLY A 253 35.17 26.75 -6.22
N GLU A 254 36.35 26.35 -6.68
CA GLU A 254 36.68 25.90 -8.04
C GLU A 254 35.76 24.85 -8.65
N ARG A 255 35.70 24.86 -10.00
CA ARG A 255 34.92 23.94 -10.83
C ARG A 255 35.22 22.48 -10.47
N GLY A 256 34.26 21.82 -9.84
CA GLY A 256 34.26 20.38 -9.63
C GLY A 256 32.86 19.89 -9.26
N CYS A 257 32.04 19.55 -10.26
CA CYS A 257 30.85 18.74 -10.04
C CYS A 257 31.29 17.31 -9.74
N LEU A 258 30.85 16.73 -8.62
CA LEU A 258 31.09 15.31 -8.30
C LEU A 258 29.82 14.53 -7.94
N PHE A 259 28.62 15.09 -8.09
CA PHE A 259 27.39 14.39 -7.64
C PHE A 259 26.18 14.43 -8.60
N CYS A 260 26.35 14.86 -9.84
CA CYS A 260 25.27 14.79 -10.83
C CYS A 260 25.85 14.78 -12.26
N GLN A 261 26.04 13.58 -12.82
CA GLN A 261 26.22 13.39 -14.26
C GLN A 261 24.86 13.14 -14.93
N CYS A 262 23.95 14.11 -14.88
CA CYS A 262 22.74 14.07 -15.69
C CYS A 262 22.76 15.23 -16.70
N SER A 263 23.20 14.90 -17.92
CA SER A 263 23.03 15.75 -19.09
C SER A 263 21.55 15.84 -19.43
N ILE A 264 21.03 17.06 -19.60
CA ILE A 264 19.77 17.31 -20.29
C ILE A 264 20.05 17.18 -21.80
N GLN A 265 19.46 16.17 -22.42
CA GLN A 265 18.94 16.21 -23.80
C GLN A 265 17.60 15.48 -23.82
#